data_AF-A0A7C8ZAM0-F1
#
_entry.id   AF-A0A7C8ZAM0-F1
#
_cell.length_a   1.000
_cell.length_b   1.000
_cell.length_c   1.000
_cell.angle_alpha   90.00
_cell.angle_beta   90.00
_cell.angle_gamma   90.00
#
_symmetry.space_group_name_H-M   'P 1'
#
loop_
_entity.id
_entity.type
_entity.pdbx_description
1 polymer ?
#
loop_
_entity_poly.entity_id
_entity_poly.type
_entity_poly.pdbx_seq_one_letter_code
_entity_poly.pdbx_strand_id
1 'polypeptide(L)'
;IETELTLWLEHSAVFQEELRSRFSSLNSIQEEINKVSNANNKAEDNELSDYQAAKFQGEILNMKQENSKVAEELQAGVHRVKALKVEVGKALSKLDKDYGLLESKSKSYSLRNPMSKSKIPLRSLLFGMRLKRNKQKS
;
A
#
# COMPACT_ATOMS: atom_id res chain seq x y z
N ILE A 1 14.75 1.23 1.87
CA ILE A 1 14.19 0.04 1.20
C ILE A 1 13.08 -0.66 2.01
N GLU A 2 13.35 -1.42 3.09
CA GLU A 2 12.25 -2.12 3.83
C GLU A 2 11.17 -1.16 4.38
N THR A 3 11.61 0.00 4.89
CA THR A 3 10.74 1.06 5.40
C THR A 3 9.91 1.67 4.27
N GLU A 4 10.52 2.00 3.14
CA GLU A 4 9.84 2.56 1.95
C GLU A 4 8.82 1.58 1.37
N LEU A 5 9.16 0.29 1.25
CA LEU A 5 8.22 -0.73 0.77
C LEU A 5 7.04 -0.90 1.74
N THR A 6 7.27 -0.70 3.04
CA THR A 6 6.20 -0.74 4.04
C THR A 6 5.31 0.49 3.94
N LEU A 7 5.91 1.69 3.82
CA LEU A 7 5.18 2.94 3.64
C LEU A 7 4.35 2.94 2.36
N TRP A 8 4.88 2.39 1.26
CA TRP A 8 4.15 2.24 0.02
C TRP A 8 2.90 1.35 0.21
N LEU A 9 3.02 0.24 0.95
CA LEU A 9 1.88 -0.64 1.25
C LEU A 9 0.84 0.05 2.14
N GLU A 10 1.27 0.82 3.13
CA GLU A 10 0.37 1.62 3.98
C GLU A 10 -0.41 2.64 3.13
N HIS A 11 0.29 3.36 2.25
CA HIS A 11 -0.35 4.34 1.35
C HIS A 11 -1.31 3.67 0.36
N SER A 12 -0.96 2.50 -0.17
CA SER A 12 -1.84 1.74 -1.06
C SER A 12 -3.17 1.36 -0.39
N ALA A 13 -3.18 1.12 0.93
CA ALA A 13 -4.40 0.82 1.66
C ALA A 13 -5.33 2.03 1.73
N VAL A 14 -4.77 3.24 1.93
CA VAL A 14 -5.53 4.49 1.89
C VAL A 14 -6.17 4.70 0.51
N PHE A 15 -5.40 4.47 -0.56
CA PHE A 15 -5.93 4.57 -1.92
C PHE A 15 -7.02 3.54 -2.24
N GLN A 16 -6.91 2.31 -1.73
CA GLN A 16 -7.97 1.32 -1.89
C GLN A 16 -9.28 1.77 -1.23
N GLU A 17 -9.20 2.37 -0.04
CA GLU A 17 -10.36 2.94 0.63
C GLU A 17 -10.95 4.12 -0.14
N GLU A 18 -10.09 5.00 -0.68
CA GLU A 18 -10.52 6.13 -1.50
C GLU A 18 -11.24 5.67 -2.78
N LEU A 19 -10.70 4.69 -3.51
CA LEU A 19 -11.34 4.13 -4.70
C LEU A 19 -12.71 3.51 -4.37
N ARG A 20 -12.82 2.81 -3.22
CA ARG A 20 -14.10 2.26 -2.75
C ARG A 20 -15.11 3.37 -2.42
N SER A 21 -14.65 4.42 -1.74
CA SER A 21 -15.48 5.58 -1.41
C SER A 21 -15.99 6.28 -2.67
N ARG A 22 -15.11 6.53 -3.64
CA ARG A 22 -15.46 7.09 -4.96
C ARG A 22 -16.51 6.22 -5.68
N PHE A 23 -16.33 4.91 -5.69
CA PHE A 23 -17.30 4.00 -6.30
C PHE A 23 -18.68 4.08 -5.63
N SER A 24 -18.71 4.14 -4.30
CA SER A 24 -19.95 4.31 -3.54
C SER A 24 -20.64 5.63 -3.85
N SER A 25 -19.88 6.72 -3.92
CA SER A 25 -20.41 8.04 -4.28
C SER A 25 -20.99 8.05 -5.70
N LEU A 26 -20.31 7.41 -6.66
CA LEU A 26 -20.83 7.25 -8.03
C LEU A 26 -22.14 6.46 -8.08
N ASN A 27 -22.30 5.42 -7.24
CA ASN A 27 -23.58 4.72 -7.12
C ASN A 27 -24.69 5.62 -6.58
N SER A 28 -24.41 6.40 -5.52
CA SER A 28 -25.39 7.34 -4.98
C SER A 28 -25.79 8.41 -6.01
N ILE A 29 -24.84 8.97 -6.76
CA ILE A 29 -25.16 9.92 -7.84
C ILE A 29 -26.02 9.24 -8.92
N GLN A 30 -25.69 8.00 -9.30
CA GLN A 30 -26.47 7.23 -10.27
C GLN A 30 -27.93 7.01 -9.81
N GLU A 31 -28.12 6.71 -8.52
CA GLU A 31 -29.44 6.56 -7.91
C GLU A 31 -30.23 7.88 -7.94
N GLU A 32 -29.60 9.01 -7.62
CA GLU A 32 -30.26 10.32 -7.69
C GLU A 32 -30.68 10.70 -9.12
N ILE A 33 -29.83 10.47 -10.12
CA ILE A 33 -30.19 10.71 -11.53
C ILE A 33 -31.38 9.84 -11.93
N ASN A 34 -31.42 8.58 -11.50
CA ASN A 34 -32.55 7.69 -11.75
C ASN A 34 -33.84 8.20 -11.08
N LYS A 35 -33.77 8.73 -9.86
CA LYS A 35 -34.92 9.30 -9.17
C LYS A 35 -35.47 10.50 -9.92
N VAL A 36 -34.62 11.45 -10.28
CA VAL A 36 -35.02 12.67 -11.00
C VAL A 36 -35.59 12.34 -12.38
N SER A 37 -34.92 11.47 -13.15
CA SER A 37 -35.40 11.05 -14.48
C SER A 37 -36.77 10.36 -14.42
N ASN A 38 -37.01 9.51 -13.41
CA ASN A 38 -38.30 8.84 -13.24
C ASN A 38 -39.41 9.78 -12.71
N ALA A 39 -39.06 10.81 -11.94
CA ALA A 39 -39.99 11.82 -11.44
C ALA A 39 -40.40 12.81 -12.54
N ASN A 40 -39.51 13.14 -13.48
CA ASN A 40 -39.78 14.03 -14.60
C ASN A 40 -40.88 13.52 -15.55
N ASN A 41 -41.12 12.20 -15.59
CA ASN A 41 -42.26 11.60 -16.30
C ASN A 41 -43.64 11.97 -15.68
N LYS A 42 -43.66 12.66 -14.53
CA LYS A 42 -44.89 12.96 -13.75
C LYS A 42 -45.11 14.44 -13.44
N ALA A 43 -44.16 15.33 -13.76
CA ALA A 43 -44.25 16.76 -13.47
C ALA A 43 -43.70 17.60 -14.65
N GLU A 44 -44.40 18.67 -15.01
CA GLU A 44 -44.10 19.53 -16.17
C GLU A 44 -42.96 20.55 -15.95
N ASP A 45 -42.34 20.57 -14.77
CA ASP A 45 -41.33 21.56 -14.38
C ASP A 45 -39.95 20.92 -14.09
N ASN A 46 -39.17 20.76 -15.17
CA ASN A 46 -37.78 21.24 -15.30
C ASN A 46 -36.68 20.82 -14.27
N GLU A 47 -36.38 19.52 -14.09
CA GLU A 47 -35.13 19.13 -13.37
C GLU A 47 -34.02 18.49 -14.24
N LEU A 48 -34.34 17.69 -15.26
CA LEU A 48 -33.34 17.08 -16.16
C LEU A 48 -34.01 16.56 -17.43
N SER A 49 -33.53 16.92 -18.63
CA SER A 49 -34.07 16.32 -19.87
C SER A 49 -33.63 14.86 -20.02
N ASP A 50 -34.42 14.05 -20.72
CA ASP A 50 -34.09 12.64 -20.99
C ASP A 50 -32.69 12.47 -21.63
N TYR A 51 -32.34 13.40 -22.53
CA TYR A 51 -31.03 13.41 -23.16
C TYR A 51 -29.90 13.69 -22.15
N GLN A 52 -30.10 14.64 -21.24
CA GLN A 52 -29.11 14.95 -20.20
C GLN A 52 -28.96 13.80 -19.20
N ALA A 53 -30.07 13.17 -18.80
CA ALA A 53 -30.06 12.02 -17.92
C ALA A 53 -29.30 10.84 -18.56
N ALA A 54 -29.61 10.51 -19.83
CA ALA A 54 -28.90 9.46 -20.57
C ALA A 54 -27.40 9.75 -20.70
N LYS A 55 -27.03 11.01 -20.97
CA LYS A 55 -25.64 11.43 -21.03
C LYS A 55 -24.92 11.22 -19.70
N PHE A 56 -25.49 11.68 -18.60
CA PHE A 56 -24.87 11.53 -17.28
C PHE A 56 -24.79 10.06 -16.83
N GLN A 57 -25.77 9.23 -17.19
CA GLN A 57 -25.69 7.78 -16.96
C GLN A 57 -24.48 7.16 -17.67
N GLY A 58 -24.22 7.55 -18.92
CA GLY A 58 -23.04 7.12 -19.66
C GLY A 58 -21.73 7.58 -19.03
N GLU A 59 -21.65 8.86 -18.60
CA GLU A 59 -20.46 9.41 -17.95
C GLU A 59 -20.16 8.71 -16.61
N ILE A 60 -21.19 8.45 -15.80
CA ILE A 60 -21.01 7.71 -14.54
C ILE A 60 -20.57 6.27 -14.79
N LEU A 61 -21.15 5.60 -15.80
CA LEU A 61 -20.71 4.26 -16.17
C LEU A 61 -19.23 4.24 -16.55
N ASN A 62 -18.80 5.21 -17.36
CA ASN A 62 -17.39 5.37 -17.73
C ASN A 62 -16.49 5.63 -16.51
N MET A 63 -16.89 6.52 -15.61
CA MET A 63 -16.13 6.81 -14.37
C MET A 63 -16.04 5.57 -13.46
N LYS A 64 -17.10 4.78 -13.35
CA LYS A 64 -17.11 3.53 -12.57
C LYS A 64 -16.14 2.51 -13.16
N GLN A 65 -16.13 2.35 -14.49
CA GLN A 65 -15.22 1.44 -15.19
C GLN A 65 -13.75 1.84 -14.97
N GLU A 66 -13.42 3.12 -15.15
CA GLU A 66 -12.04 3.59 -14.94
C GLU A 66 -11.62 3.45 -13.47
N ASN A 67 -12.52 3.74 -12.52
CA ASN A 67 -12.24 3.55 -11.10
C ASN A 67 -11.96 2.08 -10.75
N SER A 68 -12.70 1.13 -11.35
CA SER A 68 -12.44 -0.31 -11.22
C SER A 68 -11.09 -0.71 -11.81
N LYS A 69 -10.74 -0.17 -12.99
CA LYS A 69 -9.44 -0.43 -13.63
C LYS A 69 -8.28 0.05 -12.77
N VAL A 70 -8.37 1.26 -12.20
CA VAL A 70 -7.35 1.78 -11.26
C VAL A 70 -7.25 0.90 -10.02
N ALA A 71 -8.36 0.38 -9.50
CA ALA A 71 -8.34 -0.54 -8.36
C ALA A 71 -7.61 -1.86 -8.68
N GLU A 72 -7.82 -2.42 -9.87
CA GLU A 72 -7.11 -3.61 -10.34
C GLU A 72 -5.60 -3.38 -10.50
N GLU A 73 -5.22 -2.25 -11.12
CA GLU A 73 -3.81 -1.88 -11.29
C GLU A 73 -3.11 -1.64 -9.94
N LEU A 74 -3.79 -0.96 -9.01
CA LEU A 74 -3.30 -0.76 -7.65
C LEU A 74 -3.11 -2.10 -6.92
N GLN A 75 -4.08 -3.01 -7.01
CA GLN A 75 -3.99 -4.34 -6.42
C GLN A 75 -2.81 -5.13 -7.00
N ALA A 76 -2.61 -5.08 -8.32
CA ALA A 76 -1.46 -5.68 -8.97
C ALA A 76 -0.13 -5.06 -8.46
N GLY A 77 -0.08 -3.74 -8.26
CA GLY A 77 1.03 -3.05 -7.62
C GLY A 77 1.32 -3.56 -6.21
N VAL A 78 0.28 -3.73 -5.39
CA VAL A 78 0.38 -4.29 -4.02
C VAL A 78 0.99 -5.68 -4.03
N HIS A 79 0.57 -6.54 -4.95
CA HIS A 79 1.15 -7.87 -5.10
C HIS A 79 2.65 -7.81 -5.44
N ARG A 80 3.04 -6.97 -6.40
CA ARG A 80 4.45 -6.80 -6.79
C ARG A 80 5.30 -6.28 -5.63
N VAL A 81 4.84 -5.28 -4.88
CA VAL A 81 5.57 -4.72 -3.74
C VAL A 81 5.70 -5.72 -2.59
N LYS A 82 4.66 -6.53 -2.33
CA LYS A 82 4.73 -7.63 -1.36
C LYS A 82 5.79 -8.66 -1.76
N ALA A 83 5.83 -9.06 -3.04
CA ALA A 83 6.85 -9.97 -3.56
C ALA A 83 8.26 -9.39 -3.41
N LEU A 84 8.45 -8.13 -3.83
CA LEU A 84 9.74 -7.43 -3.71
C LEU A 84 10.21 -7.33 -2.25
N LYS A 85 9.32 -7.07 -1.30
CA LYS A 85 9.66 -7.04 0.13
C LYS A 85 10.18 -8.40 0.62
N VAL A 86 9.61 -9.50 0.15
CA VAL A 86 10.11 -10.86 0.45
C VAL A 86 11.49 -11.09 -0.16
N GLU A 87 11.69 -10.68 -1.42
CA GLU A 87 12.99 -10.82 -2.11
C GLU A 87 14.10 -10.03 -1.41
N VAL A 88 13.82 -8.78 -1.02
CA VAL A 88 14.75 -7.96 -0.24
C VAL A 88 15.10 -8.64 1.09
N GLY A 89 14.11 -9.18 1.80
CA GLY A 89 14.35 -9.92 3.05
C GLY A 89 15.24 -11.16 2.85
N LYS A 90 15.02 -11.92 1.77
CA LYS A 90 15.87 -13.06 1.40
C LYS A 90 17.28 -12.63 1.06
N ALA A 91 17.44 -11.57 0.27
CA ALA A 91 18.75 -11.04 -0.12
C ALA A 91 19.56 -10.56 1.10
N LEU A 92 18.92 -9.82 2.01
CA LEU A 92 19.55 -9.40 3.26
C LEU A 92 19.95 -10.59 4.14
N SER A 93 19.09 -11.61 4.25
CA SER A 93 19.39 -12.82 5.01
C SER A 93 20.57 -13.60 4.43
N LYS A 94 20.68 -13.64 3.10
CA LYS A 94 21.81 -14.27 2.42
C LYS A 94 23.10 -13.49 2.68
N LEU A 95 23.05 -12.16 2.56
CA LEU A 95 24.19 -11.29 2.82
C LEU A 95 24.68 -11.42 4.27
N ASP A 96 23.77 -11.45 5.23
CA ASP A 96 24.10 -11.65 6.65
C ASP A 96 24.75 -13.02 6.92
N LYS A 97 24.31 -14.07 6.23
CA LYS A 97 24.98 -15.38 6.29
C LYS A 97 26.38 -15.33 5.69
N ASP A 98 26.50 -14.83 4.47
CA ASP A 98 27.77 -14.83 3.73
C ASP A 98 28.84 -14.01 4.47
N TYR A 99 28.50 -12.82 4.98
CA TYR A 99 29.44 -11.93 5.64
C TYR A 99 29.50 -12.09 7.17
N GLY A 100 28.40 -12.49 7.81
CA GLY A 100 28.36 -12.78 9.26
C GLY A 100 29.09 -14.07 9.64
N LEU A 101 29.15 -15.07 8.74
CA LEU A 101 29.98 -16.27 8.92
C LEU A 101 31.45 -16.05 8.55
N LEU A 102 31.77 -15.18 7.59
CA LEU A 102 33.16 -14.85 7.22
C LEU A 102 33.95 -14.28 8.42
N GLU A 103 33.30 -13.51 9.29
CA GLU A 103 33.92 -12.98 10.51
C GLU A 103 34.08 -14.00 11.65
N SER A 104 33.44 -15.17 11.52
CA SER A 104 33.51 -16.27 12.51
C SER A 104 34.56 -17.33 12.14
N LYS A 105 34.87 -17.48 10.84
CA LYS A 105 35.90 -18.42 10.37
C LYS A 105 37.34 -17.90 10.53
N SER A 106 37.56 -16.65 10.93
CA SER A 106 38.90 -16.12 11.23
C SER A 106 39.34 -16.27 12.70
N LYS A 107 38.67 -17.10 13.50
CA LYS A 107 38.95 -17.30 14.95
C LYS A 107 39.51 -18.67 15.35
N SER A 108 40.17 -19.35 14.43
CA SER A 108 41.32 -20.18 14.77
C SER A 108 42.40 -19.51 13.95
N TYR A 109 43.23 -18.62 14.49
CA TYR A 109 44.55 -18.90 15.08
C TYR A 109 44.96 -17.71 15.97
N SER A 110 45.45 -18.00 17.17
CA SER A 110 46.34 -17.18 18.01
C SER A 110 45.82 -15.93 18.76
N LEU A 111 45.76 -16.11 20.10
CA LEU A 111 46.22 -15.25 21.20
C LEU A 111 45.86 -13.73 21.25
N ARG A 112 45.27 -13.37 22.41
CA ARG A 112 45.36 -12.08 23.15
C ARG A 112 44.63 -10.84 22.60
N ASN A 113 43.38 -10.64 23.04
CA ASN A 113 42.83 -9.46 23.77
C ASN A 113 41.29 -9.40 23.61
N PRO A 114 40.49 -9.42 24.70
CA PRO A 114 39.04 -9.27 24.61
C PRO A 114 38.65 -7.79 24.77
N MET A 115 39.09 -6.91 23.85
CA MET A 115 38.53 -5.56 23.80
C MET A 115 37.30 -5.57 22.90
N SER A 116 36.16 -5.92 23.52
CA SER A 116 34.79 -5.53 23.19
C SER A 116 34.61 -4.72 21.89
N LYS A 117 34.62 -5.39 20.72
CA LYS A 117 34.02 -4.84 19.51
C LYS A 117 32.54 -5.23 19.54
N SER A 118 31.68 -4.32 19.99
CA SER A 118 30.23 -4.49 19.96
C SER A 118 29.80 -4.65 18.49
N LYS A 119 29.50 -5.90 18.09
CA LYS A 119 29.06 -6.21 16.73
C LYS A 119 27.63 -5.69 16.55
N ILE A 120 27.49 -4.57 15.86
CA ILE A 120 26.19 -4.05 15.41
C ILE A 120 25.75 -4.92 14.22
N PRO A 121 24.61 -5.63 14.27
CA PRO A 121 24.12 -6.40 13.14
C PRO A 121 24.02 -5.52 11.88
N LEU A 122 24.35 -6.05 10.70
CA LEU A 122 24.32 -5.29 9.44
C LEU A 122 22.96 -4.60 9.22
N ARG A 123 21.88 -5.30 9.59
CA ARG A 123 20.51 -4.77 9.57
C ARG A 123 20.35 -3.51 10.42
N SER A 124 20.96 -3.48 11.60
CA SER A 124 20.96 -2.32 12.49
C SER A 124 21.85 -1.18 11.98
N LEU A 125 22.90 -1.49 11.20
CA LEU A 125 23.76 -0.49 10.55
C LEU A 125 23.06 0.19 9.37
N LEU A 126 22.44 -0.59 8.48
CA LEU A 126 21.80 -0.07 7.27
C LEU A 126 20.47 0.65 7.54
N PHE A 127 19.75 0.25 8.59
CA PHE A 127 18.39 0.74 8.85
C PHE A 127 18.18 1.29 10.25
N GLY A 128 19.25 1.40 11.05
CA GLY A 128 19.19 1.85 12.44
C GLY A 128 18.64 0.80 13.41
N MET A 129 18.97 0.94 14.70
CA MET A 129 18.40 0.12 15.76
C MET A 129 17.00 0.62 16.12
N ARG A 130 15.98 -0.25 16.02
CA ARG A 130 14.65 0.05 16.58
C ARG A 130 14.74 0.00 18.11
N LEU A 131 14.73 1.15 18.78
CA LEU A 131 14.62 1.26 20.23
C LEU A 131 13.30 0.61 20.69
N LYS A 132 13.37 -0.58 21.31
CA LYS A 132 12.22 -1.13 22.04
C LYS A 132 12.00 -0.24 23.27
N ARG A 133 10.88 0.50 23.28
CA ARG A 133 10.46 1.33 24.41
C ARG A 133 10.03 0.41 25.56
N ASN A 134 10.92 0.18 26.53
CA ASN A 134 10.55 -0.53 27.75
C ASN A 134 9.55 0.34 28.53
N LYS A 135 8.32 -0.15 28.70
CA LYS A 135 7.36 0.43 29.65
C LYS A 135 7.94 0.27 31.05
N GLN A 136 8.33 1.37 31.68
CA GLN A 136 8.58 1.38 33.13
C GLN A 136 7.24 1.10 33.81
N LYS A 137 7.16 -0.01 34.54
CA LYS A 137 6.13 -0.20 35.56
C LYS A 137 6.55 0.64 36.76
N SER A 138 5.73 1.63 37.10
CA SER A 138 5.64 2.18 38.45
C SER A 138 4.32 1.76 39.06
#